data_AF-A0A2W4R2T5-F1
#
_entry.id   AF-A0A2W4R2T5-F1
#
_cell.length_a   1.000
_cell.length_b   1.000
_cell.length_c   1.000
_cell.angle_alpha   90.00
_cell.angle_beta   90.00
_cell.angle_gamma   90.00
#
_symmetry.space_group_name_H-M   'P 1'
#
loop_
_entity.id
_entity.type
_entity.pdbx_description
1 polymer ?
#
loop_
_entity_poly.entity_id
_entity_poly.type
_entity_poly.pdbx_seq_one_letter_code
_entity_poly.pdbx_strand_id
1 'polypeptide(L)' 'MSDTFNLITALANERHMLYRLAARQHLTPDQQNRLNQIDNQLPVLWDQYRRELAGRYRPYTTSSSNDQQAA' A
#
# COMPACT_ATOMS: atom_id res chain seq x y z
N MET A 1 -2.02 11.50 -5.91
CA MET A 1 -1.99 10.07 -5.53
C MET A 1 -0.90 9.89 -4.49
N SER A 2 -1.09 9.03 -3.48
CA SER A 2 0.00 8.70 -2.53
C SER A 2 1.05 7.85 -3.24
N ASP A 3 2.33 8.08 -2.92
CA ASP A 3 3.44 7.30 -3.50
C ASP A 3 3.26 5.79 -3.24
N THR A 4 2.70 5.44 -2.08
CA THR A 4 2.33 4.07 -1.70
C THR A 4 1.31 3.45 -2.66
N PHE A 5 0.28 4.20 -3.08
CA PHE A 5 -0.72 3.69 -4.03
C PHE A 5 -0.14 3.50 -5.45
N ASN A 6 0.74 4.40 -5.88
CA ASN A 6 1.43 4.25 -7.16
C ASN A 6 2.30 2.99 -7.17
N LEU A 7 3.02 2.72 -6.06
CA LEU A 7 3.83 1.52 -5.91
C LEU A 7 2.99 0.23 -5.90
N ILE A 8 1.87 0.21 -5.17
CA ILE A 8 0.92 -0.91 -5.20
C ILE A 8 0.47 -1.20 -6.63
N THR A 9 0.09 -0.16 -7.37
CA THR A 9 -0.38 -0.29 -8.75
C THR A 9 0.71 -0.86 -9.66
N ALA A 10 1.95 -0.37 -9.54
CA ALA A 10 3.08 -0.86 -10.31
C ALA A 10 3.35 -2.36 -10.03
N LEU A 11 3.41 -2.75 -8.76
CA LEU A 11 3.65 -4.14 -8.37
C LEU A 11 2.49 -5.08 -8.77
N ALA A 12 1.24 -4.61 -8.67
CA ALA A 12 0.07 -5.38 -9.12
C ALA A 12 0.11 -5.63 -10.64
N ASN A 13 0.52 -4.63 -11.42
CA ASN A 13 0.70 -4.78 -12.87
C ASN A 13 1.84 -5.75 -13.20
N GLU A 14 2.98 -5.66 -12.49
CA GLU A 14 4.10 -6.58 -12.66
C GLU A 14 3.71 -8.03 -12.35
N ARG A 15 3.00 -8.25 -11.22
CA ARG A 15 2.43 -9.54 -10.85
C ARG A 15 1.52 -10.10 -11.95
N HIS A 16 0.64 -9.25 -12.50
CA HIS A 16 -0.26 -9.65 -13.58
C HIS A 16 0.52 -10.06 -14.85
N MET A 17 1.58 -9.33 -15.21
CA MET A 17 2.45 -9.69 -16.33
C MET A 17 3.17 -11.03 -16.11
N LEU A 18 3.66 -11.28 -14.89
CA LEU A 18 4.29 -12.56 -14.53
C LEU A 18 3.30 -13.73 -14.63
N TYR A 19 2.05 -13.57 -14.20
CA TYR A 19 1.03 -14.61 -14.41
C TYR A 19 0.70 -14.83 -15.88
N ARG A 20 0.62 -13.77 -16.68
CA ARG A 20 0.43 -13.91 -18.13
C ARG A 20 1.60 -14.63 -18.79
N LEU A 21 2.82 -14.40 -18.32
CA LEU A 21 4.00 -15.11 -18.80
C LEU A 21 3.95 -16.58 -18.39
N ALA A 22 3.61 -16.87 -17.13
CA ALA A 22 3.46 -18.23 -16.59
C ALA A 22 2.41 -19.06 -17.35
N ALA A 23 1.35 -18.41 -17.84
CA ALA A 23 0.33 -19.04 -18.66
C ALA A 23 0.82 -19.46 -20.06
N ARG A 24 1.92 -18.85 -20.55
CA ARG A 24 2.48 -19.12 -21.89
C ARG A 24 3.74 -19.98 -21.85
N GLN A 25 4.50 -19.88 -20.77
CA GLN A 25 5.76 -20.58 -20.56
C GLN A 25 6.04 -20.79 -19.07
N HIS A 26 6.94 -21.71 -18.76
CA HIS A 26 7.45 -21.83 -17.39
C HIS A 26 8.24 -20.58 -17.01
N LEU A 27 7.99 -20.07 -15.79
CA LEU A 27 8.77 -18.96 -15.26
C LEU A 27 10.20 -19.41 -14.97
N THR A 28 11.15 -18.51 -15.22
CA THR A 28 12.52 -18.72 -14.74
C THR A 28 12.57 -18.65 -13.21
N PRO A 29 13.59 -19.22 -12.57
CA PRO A 29 13.75 -19.11 -11.12
C PRO A 29 13.72 -17.65 -10.62
N ASP A 30 14.34 -16.72 -11.35
CA ASP A 30 14.30 -15.29 -11.02
C ASP A 30 12.90 -14.68 -11.12
N GLN A 31 12.14 -15.04 -12.15
CA GLN A 31 10.76 -14.58 -12.32
C GLN A 31 9.85 -15.15 -11.22
N GLN A 32 10.05 -16.40 -10.83
CA GLN A 32 9.33 -17.03 -9.73
C GLN A 32 9.67 -16.35 -8.39
N ASN A 33 10.96 -16.07 -8.15
CA ASN A 33 11.41 -15.34 -6.96
C ASN A 33 10.81 -13.93 -6.92
N ARG A 34 10.78 -13.23 -8.06
CA ARG A 34 10.17 -11.90 -8.16
C ARG A 34 8.67 -11.95 -7.86
N LEU A 35 7.95 -12.93 -8.40
CA LEU A 35 6.53 -13.13 -8.10
C LEU A 35 6.29 -13.33 -6.59
N ASN A 36 7.09 -14.19 -5.96
CA ASN A 36 7.02 -14.42 -4.51
C ASN A 36 7.34 -13.16 -3.69
N GLN A 37 8.30 -12.33 -4.12
CA GLN A 37 8.59 -11.05 -3.49
C GLN A 37 7.38 -10.12 -3.56
N ILE A 38 6.78 -9.99 -4.74
CA ILE A 38 5.61 -9.13 -4.95
C ILE A 38 4.42 -9.61 -4.09
N ASP A 39 4.18 -10.93 -4.02
CA ASP A 39 3.12 -11.52 -3.21
C ASP A 39 3.29 -11.20 -1.71
N ASN A 40 4.53 -11.09 -1.22
CA ASN A 40 4.81 -10.70 0.17
C ASN A 40 4.73 -9.18 0.39
N GLN A 41 5.10 -8.36 -0.60
CA GLN A 41 5.14 -6.91 -0.49
C GLN A 41 3.77 -6.25 -0.59
N LEU A 42 2.90 -6.75 -1.47
CA LEU A 42 1.58 -6.15 -1.73
C LEU A 42 0.71 -6.02 -0.46
N PRO A 43 0.56 -7.06 0.39
CA PRO A 43 -0.24 -6.95 1.61
C PRO A 43 0.27 -5.87 2.57
N VAL A 44 1.60 -5.75 2.72
CA VAL A 44 2.23 -4.75 3.60
C VAL A 44 1.97 -3.33 3.10
N LEU A 45 2.13 -3.12 1.78
CA LEU A 45 1.85 -1.81 1.18
C LEU A 45 0.36 -1.44 1.27
N TRP A 46 -0.54 -2.42 1.13
CA TRP A 46 -1.97 -2.18 1.32
C TRP A 46 -2.31 -1.77 2.77
N ASP A 47 -1.68 -2.39 3.78
CA ASP A 47 -1.84 -1.96 5.17
C ASP A 47 -1.31 -0.55 5.38
N GLN A 48 -0.12 -0.25 4.85
CA GLN A 48 0.46 1.10 4.90
C GLN A 48 -0.46 2.14 4.25
N TYR A 49 -0.96 1.87 3.04
CA TYR A 49 -1.86 2.78 2.34
C TYR A 49 -3.16 3.01 3.12
N ARG A 50 -3.72 1.95 3.74
CA ARG A 50 -4.89 2.08 4.63
C ARG A 50 -4.60 2.99 5.83
N ARG A 51 -3.43 2.87 6.46
CA ARG A 51 -3.02 3.74 7.58
C ARG A 51 -2.84 5.19 7.13
N GLU A 52 -2.28 5.42 5.95
CA GLU A 52 -2.15 6.75 5.37
C GLU A 52 -3.52 7.40 5.14
N LEU A 53 -4.49 6.64 4.63
CA LEU A 53 -5.87 7.12 4.46
C LEU A 53 -6.52 7.43 5.81
N ALA A 54 -6.40 6.54 6.79
CA ALA A 54 -6.94 6.75 8.13
C ALA A 54 -6.29 7.94 8.85
N GLY A 55 -4.97 8.14 8.69
CA GLY A 55 -4.21 9.25 9.26
C GLY A 55 -4.58 10.59 8.64
N ARG A 56 -4.88 10.64 7.34
CA ARG A 56 -5.46 11.84 6.69
C ARG A 56 -6.86 12.17 7.19
N TYR A 57 -7.60 11.17 7.66
CA TYR A 57 -8.96 11.32 8.18
C TYR A 57 -9.01 11.49 9.70
N ARG A 58 -7.91 11.84 10.39
CA ARG A 58 -8.01 12.27 11.79
C ARG A 58 -8.75 13.61 11.78
N PRO A 59 -10.01 13.71 12.26
CA PRO A 59 -10.62 15.01 12.43
C PRO A 59 -9.72 15.77 13.39
N TYR A 60 -9.28 16.95 12.97
CA TYR A 60 -8.61 17.90 13.83
C TYR A 60 -9.60 18.21 14.95
N THR A 61 -9.50 17.49 16.07
CA THR A 61 -10.07 17.97 17.31
C THR A 61 -9.20 19.15 17.68
N THR A 62 -9.62 20.34 17.25
CA THR A 62 -9.26 21.59 17.90
C THR A 62 -9.57 21.34 19.37
N SER A 63 -8.55 21.01 20.16
CA SER A 63 -8.60 21.30 21.58
C SER A 63 -8.61 22.81 21.66
N SER A 64 -9.81 23.38 21.50
CA SER A 64 -10.13 24.72 21.94
C SER A 64 -10.02 24.66 23.45
N SER A 65 -8.80 24.81 23.96
CA SER A 65 -8.53 25.12 25.36
C SER A 65 -8.99 26.56 25.63
N ASN A 66 -10.30 26.78 25.50
CA ASN A 66 -11.00 27.91 26.08
C ASN A 66 -11.43 27.47 27.48
N ASP A 67 -10.46 27.34 28.38
CA ASP A 67 -10.71 27.41 29.82
C ASP A 67 -10.10 28.73 30.32
N GLN A 68 -10.69 29.83 29.83
CA GLN A 68 -10.84 31.02 30.64
C GLN A 68 -12.13 30.84 31.45
N GLN A 69 -11.99 30.84 32.78
CA GLN A 69 -12.96 31.22 33.83
C GLN A 69 -13.13 30.13 34.91
N ALA A 70 -12.53 30.36 36.08
CA ALA A 70 -13.28 30.81 37.26
C ALA A 70 -12.46 30.68 38.56
N ALA A 71 -12.61 31.71 39.39
CA ALA A 71 -12.23 31.86 40.81
C ALA A 71 -10.79 32.30 41.11
#